data_AF-A0A389LXQ3-F1
#
_entry.id   AF-A0A389LXQ3-F1
#
_cell.length_a   1.000
_cell.length_b   1.000
_cell.length_c   1.000
_cell.angle_alpha   90.00
_cell.angle_beta   90.00
_cell.angle_gamma   90.00
#
_symmetry.space_group_name_H-M   'P 1'
#
loop_
_entity.id
_entity.type
_entity.pdbx_description
1 polymer ?
#
loop_
_entity_poly.entity_id
_entity_poly.type
_entity_poly.pdbx_seq_one_letter_code
_entity_poly.pdbx_strand_id
1 'polypeptide(L)'
;MPKDTVYIYTDNLKYLYLHNSVLEMNKTLSIDSLTVVMECASGKLNVDAEYLNISAAAGSKLSATGSSSFVKYAVGAGSEVDARKLKAKHAQVHVMGHSSLEINAEKVTEELLEKSKFKNFYKK
;
A
#
# COMPACT_ATOMS: atom_id res chain seq x y z
N MET A 1 -15.12 11.91 -10.14
CA MET A 1 -15.72 12.51 -8.93
C MET A 1 -16.54 11.40 -8.25
N PRO A 2 -16.30 11.12 -6.94
CA PRO A 2 -17.07 10.11 -6.21
C PRO A 2 -18.56 10.45 -6.25
N LYS A 3 -19.42 9.45 -6.47
CA LYS A 3 -20.88 9.67 -6.55
C LYS A 3 -21.54 9.69 -5.18
N ASP A 4 -21.00 8.93 -4.24
CA ASP A 4 -21.51 8.75 -2.89
C ASP A 4 -20.37 8.49 -1.90
N THR A 5 -20.68 8.50 -0.61
CA THR A 5 -19.74 8.23 0.48
C THR A 5 -20.27 7.13 1.38
N VAL A 6 -19.39 6.17 1.71
CA VAL A 6 -19.67 5.09 2.66
C VAL A 6 -18.75 5.28 3.86
N TYR A 7 -19.32 5.31 5.06
CA TYR A 7 -18.57 5.38 6.31
C TYR A 7 -18.46 3.99 6.93
N ILE A 8 -17.24 3.55 7.21
CA ILE A 8 -16.96 2.27 7.86
C ILE A 8 -16.27 2.57 9.19
N TYR A 9 -16.84 2.05 10.28
CA TYR A 9 -16.26 2.11 11.61
C TYR A 9 -15.94 0.70 12.06
N THR A 10 -14.65 0.40 12.26
CA THR A 10 -14.20 -0.90 12.70
C THR A 10 -12.88 -0.78 13.43
N ASP A 11 -12.70 -1.63 14.44
CA ASP A 11 -11.42 -1.84 15.13
C ASP A 11 -10.67 -3.05 14.57
N ASN A 12 -11.31 -3.81 13.66
CA ASN A 12 -10.76 -5.00 13.06
C ASN A 12 -11.08 -5.05 11.55
N LEU A 13 -10.04 -4.98 10.74
CA LEU A 13 -10.15 -5.08 9.28
C LEU A 13 -9.01 -5.96 8.79
N LYS A 14 -9.35 -7.13 8.24
CA LYS A 14 -8.36 -8.06 7.70
C LYS A 14 -8.14 -7.89 6.21
N TYR A 15 -9.17 -7.41 5.50
CA TYR A 15 -9.17 -7.33 4.05
C TYR A 15 -9.98 -6.13 3.59
N LEU A 16 -9.40 -5.33 2.71
CA LEU A 16 -10.03 -4.18 2.07
C LEU A 16 -9.81 -4.26 0.56
N TYR A 17 -10.90 -4.39 -0.19
CA TYR A 17 -10.88 -4.33 -1.65
C TYR A 17 -11.58 -3.06 -2.13
N LEU A 18 -10.90 -2.31 -2.99
CA LEU A 18 -11.36 -1.03 -3.52
C LEU A 18 -11.34 -1.08 -5.04
N HIS A 19 -12.51 -0.87 -5.64
CA HIS A 19 -12.66 -0.76 -7.08
C HIS A 19 -13.39 0.54 -7.43
N ASN A 20 -12.85 1.34 -8.36
CA ASN A 20 -13.42 2.65 -8.74
C ASN A 20 -13.77 3.55 -7.54
N SER A 21 -12.93 3.55 -6.52
CA SER A 21 -13.20 4.15 -5.20
C SER A 21 -12.08 5.05 -4.71
N VAL A 22 -12.40 5.92 -3.75
CA VAL A 22 -11.43 6.78 -3.05
C VAL A 22 -11.41 6.41 -1.56
N LEU A 23 -10.25 5.98 -1.04
CA LEU A 23 -10.04 5.70 0.37
C LEU A 23 -9.57 6.93 1.13
N GLU A 24 -10.30 7.29 2.17
CA GLU A 24 -9.89 8.26 3.17
C GLU A 24 -9.90 7.63 4.57
N MET A 25 -8.82 7.84 5.32
CA MET A 25 -8.70 7.38 6.70
C MET A 25 -8.43 8.56 7.62
N ASN A 26 -9.29 8.74 8.62
CA ASN A 26 -9.19 9.83 9.59
C ASN A 26 -8.34 9.46 10.81
N LYS A 27 -8.08 8.17 11.02
CA LYS A 27 -7.33 7.63 12.15
C LYS A 27 -6.41 6.51 11.68
N THR A 28 -5.31 6.30 12.40
CA THR A 28 -4.46 5.12 12.22
C THR A 28 -5.22 3.88 12.67
N LEU A 29 -5.16 2.82 11.87
CA LEU A 29 -5.69 1.52 12.24
C LEU A 29 -4.55 0.65 12.79
N SER A 30 -4.67 0.17 14.03
CA SER A 30 -3.69 -0.70 14.68
C SER A 30 -4.21 -2.13 14.74
N ILE A 31 -3.63 -3.04 13.96
CA ILE A 31 -4.16 -4.40 13.73
C ILE A 31 -3.04 -5.40 13.45
N ASP A 32 -3.26 -6.69 13.68
CA ASP A 32 -2.21 -7.70 13.44
C ASP A 32 -1.86 -7.85 11.95
N SER A 33 -2.88 -7.89 11.09
CA SER A 33 -2.68 -8.10 9.66
C SER A 33 -3.74 -7.43 8.80
N LEU A 34 -3.32 -6.92 7.64
CA LEU A 34 -4.20 -6.32 6.64
C LEU A 34 -3.75 -6.67 5.23
N THR A 35 -4.72 -7.02 4.38
CA THR A 35 -4.56 -7.00 2.94
C THR A 35 -5.39 -5.88 2.33
N VAL A 36 -4.75 -5.04 1.52
CA VAL A 36 -5.39 -3.98 0.73
C VAL A 36 -5.20 -4.30 -0.75
N VAL A 37 -6.30 -4.37 -1.48
CA VAL A 37 -6.30 -4.57 -2.93
C VAL A 37 -7.01 -3.39 -3.59
N MET A 38 -6.36 -2.78 -4.58
CA MET A 38 -6.85 -1.59 -5.27
C MET A 38 -6.87 -1.80 -6.78
N GLU A 39 -8.00 -1.53 -7.41
CA GLU A 39 -8.21 -1.60 -8.86
C GLU A 39 -8.93 -0.34 -9.34
N CYS A 40 -8.25 0.48 -10.15
CA CYS A 40 -8.76 1.81 -10.56
C CYS A 40 -9.21 2.66 -9.35
N ALA A 41 -8.47 2.57 -8.24
CA ALA A 41 -8.80 3.24 -7.00
C ALA A 41 -7.68 4.21 -6.58
N SER A 42 -8.01 5.16 -5.71
CA SER A 42 -7.00 6.02 -5.11
C SER A 42 -7.23 6.23 -3.63
N GLY A 43 -6.22 6.72 -2.89
CA GLY A 43 -6.47 7.11 -1.50
C GLY A 43 -5.25 7.14 -0.60
N LYS A 44 -5.54 7.23 0.70
CA LYS A 44 -4.56 7.28 1.78
C LYS A 44 -4.82 6.15 2.77
N LEU A 45 -3.82 5.30 2.98
CA LEU A 45 -3.82 4.25 3.99
C LEU A 45 -2.96 4.70 5.18
N ASN A 46 -3.51 4.62 6.39
CA ASN A 46 -2.77 4.91 7.62
C ASN A 46 -2.92 3.72 8.59
N VAL A 47 -1.88 2.92 8.73
CA VAL A 47 -1.96 1.62 9.40
C VAL A 47 -0.67 1.30 10.17
N ASP A 48 -0.84 0.76 11.37
CA ASP A 48 0.20 0.08 12.13
C ASP A 48 -0.16 -1.42 12.17
N ALA A 49 0.66 -2.26 11.52
CA ALA A 49 0.37 -3.69 11.44
C ALA A 49 1.59 -4.59 11.48
N GLU A 50 1.50 -5.76 12.12
CA GLU A 50 2.60 -6.74 12.06
C GLU A 50 2.84 -7.21 10.62
N TYR A 51 1.75 -7.51 9.89
CA TYR A 51 1.81 -7.95 8.48
C TYR A 51 0.89 -7.11 7.58
N LEU A 52 1.47 -6.49 6.55
CA LEU A 52 0.72 -5.72 5.57
C LEU A 52 0.94 -6.26 4.16
N ASN A 53 -0.14 -6.41 3.39
CA ASN A 53 -0.08 -6.73 1.98
C ASN A 53 -0.80 -5.64 1.19
N ILE A 54 -0.09 -5.00 0.25
CA ILE A 54 -0.62 -3.95 -0.61
C ILE A 54 -0.52 -4.42 -2.06
N SER A 55 -1.67 -4.55 -2.71
CA SER A 55 -1.78 -4.80 -4.14
C SER A 55 -2.48 -3.63 -4.84
N ALA A 56 -1.84 -3.08 -5.87
CA ALA A 56 -2.37 -1.97 -6.65
C ALA A 56 -2.26 -2.27 -8.15
N ALA A 57 -3.39 -2.18 -8.84
CA ALA A 57 -3.51 -2.43 -10.28
C ALA A 57 -4.45 -1.42 -10.96
N ALA A 58 -4.53 -1.49 -12.29
CA ALA A 58 -5.41 -0.69 -13.13
C ALA A 58 -5.32 0.83 -12.89
N GLY A 59 -4.10 1.37 -12.87
CA GLY A 59 -3.86 2.81 -12.70
C GLY A 59 -4.16 3.35 -11.30
N SER A 60 -4.07 2.49 -10.27
CA SER A 60 -4.37 2.90 -8.89
C SER A 60 -3.30 3.82 -8.31
N LYS A 61 -3.69 4.70 -7.37
CA LYS A 61 -2.77 5.62 -6.68
C LYS A 61 -2.93 5.58 -5.17
N LEU A 62 -1.92 5.12 -4.45
CA LEU A 62 -1.96 4.99 -2.99
C LEU A 62 -0.84 5.78 -2.31
N SER A 63 -1.17 6.48 -1.23
CA SER A 63 -0.19 6.91 -0.24
C SER A 63 -0.37 6.11 1.04
N ALA A 64 0.70 5.50 1.55
CA ALA A 64 0.68 4.70 2.77
C ALA A 64 1.58 5.30 3.86
N THR A 65 1.06 5.35 5.08
CA THR A 65 1.75 5.84 6.28
C THR A 65 1.59 4.88 7.46
N GLY A 66 2.48 4.99 8.44
CA GLY A 66 2.44 4.21 9.69
C GLY A 66 3.64 3.29 9.83
N SER A 67 3.44 2.09 10.35
CA SER A 67 4.53 1.13 10.58
C SER A 67 4.12 -0.32 10.32
N SER A 68 5.12 -1.16 9.97
CA SER A 68 4.91 -2.60 9.88
C SER A 68 6.17 -3.43 10.11
N SER A 69 6.03 -4.61 10.70
CA SER A 69 7.14 -5.57 10.78
C SER A 69 7.44 -6.17 9.40
N PHE A 70 6.41 -6.47 8.60
CA PHE A 70 6.58 -7.04 7.27
C PHE A 70 5.55 -6.51 6.28
N VAL A 71 6.02 -6.02 5.12
CA VAL A 71 5.15 -5.53 4.05
C VAL A 71 5.41 -6.28 2.74
N LYS A 72 4.34 -6.74 2.08
CA LYS A 72 4.39 -7.23 0.71
C LYS A 72 3.74 -6.21 -0.23
N TYR A 73 4.44 -5.88 -1.30
CA TYR A 73 3.95 -5.00 -2.36
C TYR A 73 3.81 -5.76 -3.67
N ALA A 74 2.66 -5.62 -4.33
CA ALA A 74 2.40 -6.06 -5.69
C ALA A 74 1.77 -4.92 -6.48
N VAL A 75 2.58 -4.19 -7.26
CA VAL A 75 2.17 -2.95 -7.94
C VAL A 75 2.31 -3.13 -9.45
N GLY A 76 1.19 -3.05 -10.17
CA GLY A 76 1.13 -3.33 -11.61
C GLY A 76 0.22 -2.39 -12.39
N ALA A 77 0.21 -2.58 -13.72
CA ALA A 77 -0.74 -1.94 -14.63
C ALA A 77 -0.81 -0.40 -14.49
N GLY A 78 0.34 0.27 -14.51
CA GLY A 78 0.44 1.73 -14.47
C GLY A 78 0.08 2.36 -13.12
N SER A 79 0.19 1.61 -12.02
CA SER A 79 -0.17 2.09 -10.68
C SER A 79 0.99 2.80 -9.98
N GLU A 80 0.68 3.62 -8.99
CA GLU A 80 1.64 4.40 -8.20
C GLU A 80 1.38 4.20 -6.70
N VAL A 81 2.42 3.80 -5.96
CA VAL A 81 2.37 3.64 -4.50
C VAL A 81 3.50 4.43 -3.85
N ASP A 82 3.14 5.42 -3.03
CA ASP A 82 4.05 6.17 -2.18
C ASP A 82 3.90 5.73 -0.71
N ALA A 83 4.81 4.86 -0.29
CA ALA A 83 4.94 4.32 1.06
C ALA A 83 6.21 4.82 1.77
N ARG A 84 6.75 6.00 1.40
CA ARG A 84 7.95 6.58 2.06
C ARG A 84 7.75 6.87 3.55
N LYS A 85 6.50 7.08 3.94
CA LYS A 85 6.08 7.37 5.32
C LYS A 85 5.54 6.14 6.06
N LEU A 86 5.61 4.96 5.44
CA LEU A 86 5.31 3.68 6.06
C LEU A 86 6.64 2.99 6.40
N LYS A 87 7.01 2.96 7.68
CA LYS A 87 8.25 2.36 8.15
C LYS A 87 8.10 0.84 8.22
N ALA A 88 8.89 0.09 7.47
CA ALA A 88 8.85 -1.36 7.49
C ALA A 88 10.18 -1.97 7.96
N LYS A 89 10.17 -3.03 8.79
CA LYS A 89 11.41 -3.79 9.05
C LYS A 89 11.79 -4.62 7.82
N HIS A 90 10.81 -5.32 7.25
CA HIS A 90 11.00 -6.16 6.07
C HIS A 90 10.03 -5.81 4.95
N ALA A 91 10.51 -5.90 3.71
CA ALA A 91 9.68 -5.73 2.52
C ALA A 91 9.93 -6.79 1.45
N GLN A 92 8.85 -7.30 0.85
CA GLN A 92 8.88 -7.99 -0.43
C GLN A 92 8.27 -7.08 -1.50
N VAL A 93 8.92 -7.01 -2.65
CA VAL A 93 8.58 -6.05 -3.69
C VAL A 93 8.40 -6.75 -5.03
N HIS A 94 7.21 -6.59 -5.60
CA HIS A 94 6.93 -6.94 -6.98
C HIS A 94 6.30 -5.74 -7.69
N VAL A 95 7.00 -5.17 -8.68
CA VAL A 95 6.55 -3.97 -9.42
C VAL A 95 6.67 -4.20 -10.92
N MET A 96 5.57 -4.06 -11.65
CA MET A 96 5.51 -4.33 -13.09
C MET A 96 4.76 -3.26 -13.89
N GLY A 97 4.99 -3.21 -15.20
CA GLY A 97 4.12 -2.52 -16.16
C GLY A 97 4.01 -1.01 -15.97
N HIS A 98 5.12 -0.29 -16.14
CA HIS A 98 5.25 1.17 -16.01
C HIS A 98 4.78 1.75 -14.67
N SER A 99 4.62 0.90 -13.65
CA SER A 99 4.21 1.29 -12.32
C SER A 99 5.38 1.88 -11.51
N SER A 100 5.05 2.59 -10.44
CA SER A 100 6.03 3.13 -9.50
C SER A 100 5.74 2.76 -8.05
N LEU A 101 6.79 2.45 -7.31
CA LEU A 101 6.74 2.15 -5.89
C LEU A 101 7.90 2.86 -5.16
N GLU A 102 7.57 3.67 -4.17
CA GLU A 102 8.53 4.29 -3.24
C GLU A 102 8.26 3.77 -1.83
N ILE A 103 9.25 3.17 -1.16
CA ILE A 103 9.08 2.57 0.18
C ILE A 103 10.10 3.10 1.19
N ASN A 104 9.88 2.78 2.47
CA ASN A 104 10.85 2.98 3.55
C ASN A 104 10.98 1.70 4.39
N ALA A 105 11.83 0.78 3.95
CA ALA A 105 12.02 -0.52 4.57
C ALA A 105 13.49 -0.76 4.98
N GLU A 106 13.72 -1.24 6.21
CA GLU A 106 15.07 -1.56 6.72
C GLU A 106 15.76 -2.62 5.85
N LYS A 107 15.01 -3.64 5.43
CA LYS A 107 15.50 -4.73 4.58
C LYS A 107 14.47 -5.14 3.52
N VAL A 108 14.89 -5.13 2.26
CA VAL A 108 14.13 -5.75 1.16
C VAL A 108 14.59 -7.19 1.01
N THR A 109 13.68 -8.16 1.17
CA THR A 109 14.00 -9.60 1.15
C THR A 109 13.75 -10.24 -0.20
N GLU A 110 12.93 -9.62 -1.06
CA GLU A 110 12.63 -10.07 -2.41
C GLU A 110 12.32 -8.85 -3.28
N GLU A 111 12.84 -8.84 -4.51
CA GLU A 111 12.67 -7.75 -5.46
C GLU A 111 12.49 -8.31 -6.88
N LEU A 112 11.30 -8.07 -7.46
CA LEU A 112 10.93 -8.43 -8.82
C LEU A 112 10.45 -7.17 -9.55
N LEU A 113 11.24 -6.69 -10.52
CA LEU A 113 10.98 -5.43 -11.22
C LEU A 113 10.91 -5.64 -12.74
N GLU A 114 9.76 -5.34 -13.33
CA GLU A 114 9.52 -5.48 -14.77
C GLU A 114 9.03 -4.17 -15.40
N LYS A 115 9.90 -3.48 -16.14
CA LYS A 115 9.59 -2.19 -16.79
C LYS A 115 8.95 -1.19 -15.83
N SER A 116 9.52 -1.02 -14.64
CA SER A 116 8.93 -0.27 -13.52
C SER A 116 9.92 0.67 -12.85
N LYS A 117 9.43 1.50 -11.92
CA LYS A 117 10.24 2.38 -11.07
C LYS A 117 10.12 1.94 -9.62
N PHE A 118 11.25 1.67 -8.97
CA PHE A 118 11.30 1.31 -7.55
C PHE A 118 12.37 2.12 -6.82
N LYS A 119 12.06 2.57 -5.60
CA LYS A 119 13.04 3.23 -4.72
C LYS A 119 12.74 2.96 -3.24
N ASN A 120 13.76 2.54 -2.51
CA ASN A 120 13.73 2.46 -1.05
C ASN A 120 14.46 3.66 -0.43
N PHE A 121 13.82 4.34 0.52
CA PHE A 121 14.29 5.58 1.15
C PHE A 121 14.85 5.39 2.56
N TYR A 122 14.96 4.14 3.03
CA TYR A 122 15.49 3.87 4.36
C TYR A 122 16.88 4.48 4.56
N LYS A 123 17.04 5.23 5.66
CA LYS A 123 18.31 5.77 6.13
C LYS A 123 18.67 5.11 7.45
N LYS A 124 19.87 4.55 7.54
CA LYS A 124 20.43 3.97 8.76
C LYS A 124 20.68 5.03 9.82
#